data_AF-A0A7V5KZU8-F1
#
_entry.id   AF-A0A7V5KZU8-F1
#
_cell.length_a   1.000
_cell.length_b   1.000
_cell.length_c   1.000
_cell.angle_alpha   90.00
_cell.angle_beta   90.00
_cell.angle_gamma   90.00
#
_symmetry.space_group_name_H-M   'P 1'
#
loop_
_entity.id
_entity.type
_entity.pdbx_description
1 polymer ?
#
loop_
_entity_poly.entity_id
_entity_poly.type
_entity_poly.pdbx_seq_one_letter_code
_entity_poly.pdbx_strand_id
1 'polypeptide(L)' 'GMADLFRQMGKEIPDVPLKLEINPDHEMIKKLAKVENEDIFADMAWILLDSAKISEGLEPADKSAFASRIARVATKAL' A
#
# COMPACT_ATOMS: atom_id res chain seq x y z
N GLY A 1 10.78 13.78 -2.93
CA GLY A 1 10.78 14.18 -1.51
C GLY A 1 12.20 14.27 -0.95
N MET A 2 12.34 14.50 0.36
CA MET A 2 13.66 14.61 1.04
C MET A 2 14.51 13.35 0.84
N ALA A 3 13.89 12.18 0.78
CA ALA A 3 14.54 10.91 0.43
C ALA A 3 15.17 10.90 -0.97
N ASP A 4 14.55 11.54 -1.96
CA ASP A 4 15.11 11.63 -3.32
C ASP A 4 16.30 12.59 -3.38
N LEU A 5 16.28 13.64 -2.56
CA LEU A 5 17.44 14.52 -2.38
C LEU A 5 18.63 13.74 -1.80
N PHE A 6 18.40 12.90 -0.78
CA PHE A 6 19.44 12.03 -0.21
C PHE A 6 19.98 11.02 -1.25
N ARG A 7 19.11 10.39 -2.05
CA ARG A 7 19.52 9.49 -3.15
C ARG A 7 20.42 10.21 -4.16
N GLN A 8 20.05 11.41 -4.60
CA GLN A 8 20.82 12.19 -5.57
C GLN A 8 22.18 12.62 -5.01
N MET A 9 22.27 12.83 -3.69
CA MET A 9 23.52 13.16 -3.00
C MET A 9 24.41 11.94 -2.70
N GLY A 10 24.02 10.73 -3.12
CA GLY A 10 24.77 9.50 -2.84
C GLY A 10 24.83 9.15 -1.35
N LYS A 11 23.91 9.69 -0.55
CA LYS A 11 23.79 9.42 0.88
C LYS A 11 22.77 8.31 1.10
N GLU A 12 23.06 7.41 2.04
CA GLU A 12 22.06 6.45 2.51
C GLU A 12 20.83 7.21 2.99
N ILE A 13 19.67 6.76 2.52
CA ILE A 13 18.39 7.33 2.93
C ILE A 13 18.17 6.88 4.38
N PRO A 14 17.93 7.78 5.33
CA PRO A 14 17.53 7.38 6.67
C PRO A 14 16.28 6.52 6.55
N ASP A 15 16.26 5.36 7.21
CA ASP A 15 15.06 4.52 7.28
C ASP A 15 14.03 5.25 8.15
N VAL A 16 13.22 6.11 7.53
CA VAL A 16 12.16 6.84 8.22
C VAL A 16 10.96 5.90 8.29
N PRO A 17 10.57 5.42 9.49
CA PRO A 17 9.43 4.52 9.59
C PRO A 17 8.16 5.25 9.14
N LEU A 18 7.58 4.75 8.05
CA LEU A 18 6.32 5.26 7.52
C LEU A 18 5.18 4.86 8.46
N LYS A 19 4.37 5.84 8.88
CA LYS A 19 3.13 5.60 9.61
C LYS A 19 1.98 5.54 8.59
N LEU A 20 1.29 4.41 8.53
CA LEU A 20 0.09 4.30 7.71
C LEU A 20 -1.09 4.94 8.47
N GLU A 21 -1.66 5.99 7.89
CA GLU A 21 -2.85 6.65 8.42
C GLU A 21 -4.08 6.20 7.64
N ILE A 22 -5.17 5.92 8.34
CA ILE A 22 -6.42 5.42 7.75
C ILE A 22 -7.55 6.39 8.06
N ASN A 23 -8.36 6.69 7.04
CA ASN A 23 -9.61 7.42 7.22
C ASN A 23 -10.77 6.43 7.50
N PRO A 24 -11.27 6.32 8.74
CA PRO A 24 -12.33 5.38 9.09
C PRO A 24 -13.67 5.72 8.43
N ASP A 25 -13.86 6.97 8.01
CA ASP A 25 -15.10 7.42 7.37
C ASP A 25 -15.18 7.05 5.89
N HIS A 26 -14.05 6.67 5.29
CA HIS A 26 -14.00 6.31 3.88
C HIS A 26 -14.75 4.99 3.60
N GLU A 27 -15.61 5.01 2.58
CA GLU A 27 -16.47 3.87 2.20
C GLU A 27 -15.70 2.55 2.04
N MET A 28 -14.53 2.59 1.39
CA MET A 28 -13.68 1.41 1.22
C MET A 28 -13.22 0.80 2.55
N ILE A 29 -12.90 1.62 3.56
CA ILE A 29 -12.45 1.15 4.88
C ILE A 29 -13.63 0.54 5.64
N LYS A 30 -14.80 1.19 5.57
CA LYS A 30 -16.05 0.65 6.15
C LYS A 30 -16.43 -0.69 5.53
N LYS A 31 -16.23 -0.87 4.22
CA LYS A 31 -16.46 -2.15 3.53
C LYS A 31 -15.42 -3.19 3.91
N LEU A 32 -14.14 -2.80 3.96
CA LEU A 32 -13.04 -3.68 4.36
C LEU A 32 -13.23 -4.25 5.77
N ALA A 33 -13.73 -3.44 6.71
CA ALA A 33 -14.04 -3.87 8.08
C ALA A 33 -15.14 -4.94 8.18
N LYS A 34 -15.89 -5.19 7.09
CA LYS A 34 -16.94 -6.21 7.02
C LYS A 34 -16.53 -7.44 6.20
N VAL A 35 -15.29 -7.48 5.70
CA VAL A 35 -14.79 -8.63 4.93
C VAL A 35 -14.48 -9.77 5.89
N GLU A 36 -15.20 -10.89 5.75
CA GLU A 36 -14.98 -12.10 6.56
C GLU A 36 -13.86 -12.99 6.02
N ASN A 37 -13.57 -12.90 4.71
CA ASN A 37 -12.51 -13.70 4.09
C ASN A 37 -11.14 -13.08 4.40
N GLU A 38 -10.38 -13.73 5.28
CA GLU A 38 -9.06 -13.25 5.74
C GLU A 38 -8.07 -13.03 4.59
N ASP A 39 -8.08 -13.86 3.54
CA ASP A 39 -7.19 -13.70 2.39
C ASP A 39 -7.50 -12.41 1.61
N ILE A 40 -8.78 -12.12 1.38
CA ILE A 40 -9.22 -10.89 0.70
C ILE A 40 -8.87 -9.67 1.57
N PHE A 41 -9.11 -9.77 2.88
CA PHE A 41 -8.77 -8.70 3.81
C PHE A 41 -7.27 -8.41 3.78
N ALA A 42 -6.43 -9.45 3.85
CA ALA A 42 -4.98 -9.33 3.81
C ALA A 42 -4.49 -8.72 2.48
N ASP A 43 -5.00 -9.20 1.35
CA ASP A 43 -4.63 -8.65 0.04
C ASP A 43 -5.00 -7.16 -0.06
N MET A 44 -6.19 -6.77 0.40
CA MET A 44 -6.64 -5.38 0.42
C MET A 44 -5.81 -4.51 1.36
N ALA A 45 -5.45 -5.00 2.56
CA ALA A 45 -4.61 -4.25 3.50
C ALA A 45 -3.22 -3.94 2.90
N TRP A 46 -2.61 -4.91 2.21
CA TRP A 46 -1.36 -4.71 1.50
C TRP A 46 -1.51 -3.73 0.32
N ILE A 47 -2.59 -3.85 -0.46
CA ILE A 47 -2.87 -2.92 -1.56
C ILE A 47 -3.01 -1.49 -1.04
N LEU A 48 -3.69 -1.28 0.09
CA LEU A 48 -3.84 0.04 0.71
C LEU A 48 -2.49 0.64 1.13
N LEU A 49 -1.63 -0.17 1.77
CA LEU A 49 -0.29 0.26 2.16
C LEU A 49 0.56 0.65 0.95
N ASP A 50 0.59 -0.20 -0.08
CA ASP A 50 1.38 0.06 -1.29
C ASP A 50 0.82 1.26 -2.07
N SER A 51 -0.49 1.44 -2.09
CA SER A 51 -1.14 2.62 -2.69
C SER A 51 -0.79 3.90 -1.94
N ALA A 52 -0.74 3.86 -0.60
CA ALA A 52 -0.31 5.00 0.22
C ALA A 52 1.15 5.38 -0.08
N LYS A 53 2.04 4.39 -0.21
CA LYS A 53 3.44 4.63 -0.62
C LYS A 53 3.52 5.29 -1.99
N ILE A 54 2.75 4.80 -2.96
CA ILE A 54 2.71 5.38 -4.31
C ILE A 54 2.27 6.85 -4.28
N SER A 55 1.25 7.18 -3.48
CA SER A 55 0.78 8.56 -3.31
C SER A 55 1.84 9.50 -2.72
N GLU A 56 2.74 8.98 -1.89
CA GLU A 56 3.91 9.69 -1.34
C GLU A 56 5.12 9.73 -2.30
N GLY A 57 4.96 9.21 -3.53
CA GLY A 57 6.02 9.12 -4.54
C GLY A 57 7.04 8.01 -4.26
N LEU A 58 6.71 7.05 -3.40
CA LEU A 58 7.51 5.87 -3.11
C LEU A 58 7.06 4.69 -3.98
N GLU A 59 8.02 3.89 -4.44
CA GLU A 59 7.67 2.65 -5.12
C GLU A 59 7.28 1.55 -4.12
N PRO A 60 6.33 0.65 -4.46
CA PRO A 60 6.12 -0.57 -3.70
C PRO A 60 7.41 -1.37 -3.60
N ALA A 61 7.69 -1.93 -2.42
CA ALA A 61 8.91 -2.71 -2.19
C ALA A 61 8.96 -3.95 -3.10
N ASP A 62 7.80 -4.55 -3.39
CA ASP A 62 7.65 -5.64 -4.35
C ASP A 62 6.48 -5.34 -5.31
N LYS A 63 6.85 -4.88 -6.51
CA LYS A 63 5.91 -4.54 -7.58
C LYS A 63 5.14 -5.76 -8.09
N SER A 64 5.76 -6.95 -8.09
CA SER A 64 5.13 -8.19 -8.56
C SER A 64 4.09 -8.68 -7.58
N ALA A 65 4.41 -8.65 -6.28
CA ALA A 65 3.46 -8.99 -5.23
C ALA A 65 2.26 -8.03 -5.23
N PHE A 66 2.50 -6.71 -5.38
CA PHE A 66 1.43 -5.72 -5.48
C PHE A 66 0.49 -6.00 -6.67
N ALA A 67 1.04 -6.17 -7.88
CA ALA A 67 0.25 -6.49 -9.07
C ALA A 67 -0.54 -7.80 -8.92
N SER A 68 0.08 -8.82 -8.32
CA SER A 68 -0.55 -10.12 -8.08
C SER A 68 -1.73 -10.02 -7.10
N ARG A 69 -1.62 -9.20 -6.05
CA ARG A 69 -2.73 -8.95 -5.10
C ARG A 69 -3.90 -8.27 -5.81
N ILE A 70 -3.64 -7.25 -6.63
CA ILE A 70 -4.68 -6.56 -7.41
C ILE A 70 -5.39 -7.57 -8.33
N ALA A 71 -4.64 -8.39 -9.05
CA ALA A 71 -5.20 -9.40 -9.94
C ALA A 71 -6.12 -10.38 -9.18
N ARG A 72 -5.68 -10.90 -8.03
CA ARG A 72 -6.50 -11.81 -7.20
C ARG A 72 -7.80 -11.16 -6.73
N VAL A 73 -7.75 -9.93 -6.23
CA VAL A 73 -8.96 -9.21 -5.79
C VAL A 73 -9.90 -8.95 -6.96
N ALA A 74 -9.37 -8.49 -8.10
CA ALA A 74 -10.16 -8.23 -9.30
C ALA A 74 -10.82 -9.50 -9.83
N THR A 75 -10.11 -10.63 -9.89
CA THR A 75 -10.68 -11.92 -10.32
C THR A 75 -11.83 -12.39 -9.43
N LYS A 76 -11.78 -12.11 -8.13
CA LYS A 76 -12.89 -12.47 -7.21
C LYS A 76 -14.09 -11.52 -7.33
N ALA A 77 -13.91 -10.34 -7.93
CA ALA A 77 -14.96 -9.33 -8.06
C ALA A 77 -15.73 -9.40 -9.40
N LEU A 78 -15.19 -10.10 -10.39
CA LEU A 78 -15.86 -10.42 -11.67
C LEU A 78 -16.83 -11.61 -11.49
#